data_AF-A0A919VH22-F1
#
_entry.id   AF-A0A919VH22-F1
#
_cell.length_a   1.000
_cell.length_b   1.000
_cell.length_c   1.000
_cell.angle_alpha   90.00
_cell.angle_beta   90.00
_cell.angle_gamma   90.00
#
_symmetry.space_group_name_H-M   'P 1'
#
loop_
_entity.id
_entity.type
_entity.pdbx_description
1 polymer ?
#
loop_
_entity_poly.entity_id
_entity_poly.type
_entity_poly.pdbx_seq_one_letter_code
_entity_poly.pdbx_strand_id
1 'polypeptide(L)'
;MSKYLVDKFLYTVDRDPELVERYREDPRGTVTWWEAECANSVLNCHAGEASTWLRFTDEEREALAAHDHVALFSLGAHPFLTLTLFIAMFERDHGPLEYQKAFGARLAHFEMPYPDIAT
;
A
#
# COMPACT_ATOMS: atom_id res chain seq x y z
N MET A 1 -5.61 -13.65 -4.97
CA MET A 1 -5.38 -12.27 -4.51
C MET A 1 -5.07 -12.29 -3.03
N SER A 2 -3.92 -11.76 -2.63
CA SER A 2 -3.55 -11.70 -1.21
C SER A 2 -3.65 -10.25 -0.74
N LYS A 3 -4.87 -9.81 -0.39
CA LYS A 3 -5.10 -8.51 0.29
C LYS A 3 -4.13 -8.32 1.45
N TYR A 4 -3.88 -9.41 2.18
CA TYR A 4 -2.90 -9.47 3.25
C TYR A 4 -1.49 -9.03 2.82
N LEU A 5 -0.96 -9.52 1.69
CA LEU A 5 0.40 -9.20 1.29
C LEU A 5 0.54 -7.75 0.82
N VAL A 6 -0.45 -7.24 0.09
CA VAL A 6 -0.52 -5.83 -0.32
C VAL A 6 -0.58 -4.93 0.90
N ASP A 7 -1.51 -5.19 1.82
CA ASP A 7 -1.65 -4.40 3.05
C ASP A 7 -0.41 -4.50 3.92
N LYS A 8 0.24 -5.66 3.96
CA LYS A 8 1.52 -5.85 4.64
C LYS A 8 2.61 -4.97 4.04
N PHE A 9 2.74 -4.93 2.71
CA PHE A 9 3.70 -4.05 2.04
C PHE A 9 3.45 -2.59 2.42
N LEU A 10 2.21 -2.12 2.21
CA LEU A 10 1.82 -0.73 2.52
C LEU A 10 2.11 -0.38 3.98
N TYR A 11 1.72 -1.25 4.91
CA TYR A 11 1.99 -1.07 6.32
C TYR A 11 3.48 -1.02 6.64
N THR A 12 4.30 -1.91 6.07
CA THR A 12 5.74 -1.94 6.38
C THR A 12 6.48 -0.73 5.84
N VAL A 13 6.11 -0.26 4.64
CA VAL A 13 6.74 0.93 4.03
C VAL A 13 6.34 2.19 4.80
N ASP A 14 5.07 2.37 5.14
CA ASP A 14 4.54 3.55 5.84
C ASP A 14 5.14 3.76 7.25
N ARG A 15 5.79 2.74 7.82
CA ARG A 15 6.37 2.79 9.17
C ARG A 15 7.84 3.16 9.22
N ASP A 16 8.50 3.25 8.06
CA ASP A 16 9.92 3.54 7.97
C ASP A 16 10.14 4.70 6.97
N PRO A 17 10.53 5.90 7.44
CA PRO A 17 10.78 7.05 6.57
C PRO A 17 11.78 6.76 5.44
N GLU A 18 12.79 5.90 5.67
CA GLU A 18 13.76 5.56 4.63
C GLU A 18 13.11 4.69 3.54
N LEU A 19 12.21 3.78 3.92
CA LEU A 19 11.44 3.00 2.96
C LEU A 19 10.42 3.85 2.22
N VAL A 20 9.80 4.84 2.86
CA VAL A 20 8.91 5.80 2.20
C VAL A 20 9.64 6.54 1.09
N GLU A 21 10.82 7.11 1.38
CA GLU A 21 11.62 7.80 0.37
C GLU A 21 12.09 6.85 -0.74
N ARG A 22 12.58 5.67 -0.38
CA ARG A 22 13.00 4.65 -1.35
C ARG A 22 11.85 4.24 -2.28
N TYR A 23 10.65 4.02 -1.74
CA TYR A 23 9.47 3.66 -2.52
C TYR A 23 9.01 4.81 -3.43
N ARG A 24 9.06 6.05 -2.93
CA ARG A 24 8.77 7.24 -3.72
C ARG A 24 9.72 7.39 -4.92
N GLU A 25 11.01 7.15 -4.71
CA GLU A 25 12.06 7.35 -5.73
C GLU A 25 12.16 6.20 -6.74
N ASP A 26 12.08 4.94 -6.29
CA ASP A 26 12.14 3.74 -7.11
C ASP A 26 11.05 2.75 -6.70
N PRO A 27 9.80 2.97 -7.14
CA PRO A 27 8.68 2.15 -6.70
C PRO A 27 8.80 0.71 -7.17
N ARG A 28 9.18 0.50 -8.43
CA ARG A 28 9.28 -0.83 -9.02
C ARG A 28 10.43 -1.63 -8.39
N GLY A 29 11.59 -1.01 -8.19
CA GLY A 29 12.72 -1.66 -7.53
C GLY A 29 12.43 -1.95 -6.06
N THR A 30 11.73 -1.04 -5.36
CA THR A 30 11.32 -1.26 -3.97
C THR A 30 10.33 -2.41 -3.85
N VAL A 31 9.31 -2.49 -4.70
CA VAL A 31 8.35 -3.61 -4.71
C VAL A 31 9.06 -4.92 -4.98
N THR A 32 9.94 -4.96 -5.97
CA THR A 32 10.70 -6.17 -6.34
C THR A 32 11.60 -6.65 -5.20
N TRP A 33 12.36 -5.73 -4.61
CA TRP A 33 13.24 -6.03 -3.47
C TRP A 33 12.43 -6.49 -2.25
N TRP A 34 11.36 -5.78 -1.90
CA TRP A 34 10.55 -6.12 -0.75
C TRP A 34 9.86 -7.47 -0.91
N GLU A 35 9.37 -7.79 -2.13
CA GLU A 35 8.79 -9.09 -2.42
C GLU A 35 9.81 -10.23 -2.22
N ALA A 36 11.05 -10.03 -2.64
CA ALA A 36 12.11 -11.02 -2.49
C ALA A 36 12.59 -11.19 -1.04
N GLU A 37 12.78 -10.08 -0.32
CA GLU A 37 13.52 -10.07 0.95
C GLU A 37 12.62 -9.96 2.19
N CYS A 38 11.40 -9.44 2.06
CA CYS A 38 10.56 -9.06 3.20
C CYS A 38 9.17 -9.73 3.21
N ALA A 39 8.60 -10.03 2.03
CA ALA A 39 7.22 -10.53 1.90
C ALA A 39 6.91 -11.74 2.78
N ASN A 40 7.88 -12.63 2.91
CA ASN A 40 7.71 -13.90 3.59
C ASN A 40 8.07 -13.89 5.07
N SER A 41 8.69 -12.82 5.58
CA SER A 41 9.00 -12.68 7.01
C SER A 41 7.73 -12.63 7.85
N VAL A 42 7.60 -13.43 8.89
CA VAL A 42 6.41 -13.40 9.75
C VAL A 42 6.43 -12.11 10.58
N LEU A 43 5.41 -11.25 10.43
CA LEU A 43 5.33 -9.99 11.18
C LEU A 43 5.18 -10.28 12.69
N ASN A 44 5.85 -9.47 13.52
CA ASN A 44 5.84 -9.56 14.98
C ASN A 44 6.42 -10.88 15.56
N CYS A 45 7.24 -11.60 14.80
CA CYS A 45 7.98 -12.78 15.26
C CYS A 45 9.50 -12.52 15.32
N HIS A 46 10.24 -13.44 15.95
CA HIS A 46 11.69 -13.39 15.95
C HIS A 46 12.25 -13.54 14.52
N ALA A 47 13.32 -12.81 14.21
CA ALA A 47 13.98 -12.91 12.92
C ALA A 47 14.47 -14.34 12.65
N GLY A 48 14.21 -14.86 11.45
CA GLY A 48 14.65 -16.19 11.00
C GLY A 48 13.52 -17.10 10.50
N GLU A 49 12.27 -16.78 10.81
CA GLU A 49 11.11 -17.52 10.29
C GLU A 49 10.49 -16.81 9.06
N ALA A 50 10.45 -17.53 7.95
CA ALA A 50 9.87 -17.06 6.70
C ALA A 50 8.95 -18.12 6.08
N SER A 51 7.82 -17.69 5.53
CA SER A 51 7.00 -18.54 4.66
C SER A 51 7.62 -18.65 3.25
N THR A 52 7.03 -19.46 2.37
CA THR A 52 7.46 -19.53 0.96
C THR A 52 6.30 -19.30 -0.02
N TRP A 53 5.11 -19.02 0.52
CA TRP A 53 3.85 -19.07 -0.22
C TRP A 53 3.33 -17.69 -0.62
N LEU A 54 3.89 -16.60 -0.08
CA LEU A 54 3.44 -15.24 -0.37
C LEU A 54 4.20 -14.67 -1.57
N ARG A 55 3.44 -14.26 -2.59
CA ARG A 55 3.90 -13.55 -3.79
C ARG A 55 2.79 -12.64 -4.28
N PHE A 56 3.16 -11.52 -4.88
CA PHE A 56 2.21 -10.66 -5.58
C PHE A 56 1.76 -11.31 -6.88
N THR A 57 0.50 -11.07 -7.25
CA THR A 57 0.10 -11.22 -8.65
C THR A 57 0.77 -10.14 -9.50
N ASP A 58 0.78 -10.33 -10.82
CA ASP A 58 1.33 -9.30 -11.73
C ASP A 58 0.53 -7.99 -11.65
N GLU A 59 -0.78 -8.08 -11.43
CA GLU A 59 -1.66 -6.92 -11.25
C GLU A 59 -1.38 -6.18 -9.94
N GLU A 60 -1.22 -6.90 -8.82
CA GLU A 60 -0.84 -6.31 -7.53
C GLU A 60 0.53 -5.64 -7.62
N ARG A 61 1.51 -6.29 -8.28
CA ARG A 61 2.86 -5.75 -8.48
C ARG A 61 2.84 -4.49 -9.32
N GLU A 62 2.06 -4.45 -10.38
CA GLU A 62 1.96 -3.27 -11.24
C GLU A 62 1.25 -2.12 -10.53
N ALA A 63 0.15 -2.38 -9.82
CA ALA A 63 -0.57 -1.36 -9.06
C ALA A 63 0.35 -0.70 -8.01
N LEU A 64 1.17 -1.50 -7.30
CA LEU A 64 2.18 -0.99 -6.37
C LEU A 64 3.30 -0.23 -7.11
N ALA A 65 3.86 -0.78 -8.19
CA ALA A 65 4.97 -0.16 -8.91
C ALA A 65 4.60 1.16 -9.61
N ALA A 66 3.32 1.32 -9.97
CA ALA A 66 2.80 2.52 -10.63
C ALA A 66 2.22 3.56 -9.66
N HIS A 67 2.21 3.29 -8.34
CA HIS A 67 1.49 4.08 -7.35
C HIS A 67 -0.01 4.27 -7.72
N ASP A 68 -0.64 3.25 -8.30
CA ASP A 68 -2.03 3.33 -8.72
C ASP A 68 -2.97 3.02 -7.54
N HIS A 69 -3.23 4.04 -6.73
CA HIS A 69 -4.13 3.92 -5.57
C HIS A 69 -5.57 3.55 -5.95
N VAL A 70 -6.02 3.82 -7.18
CA VAL A 70 -7.36 3.42 -7.65
C VAL A 70 -7.39 1.92 -7.94
N ALA A 71 -6.35 1.41 -8.62
CA ALA A 71 -6.17 -0.03 -8.81
C ALA A 71 -5.98 -0.77 -7.47
N LEU A 72 -5.13 -0.25 -6.58
CA LEU A 72 -4.94 -0.81 -5.24
C LEU A 72 -6.26 -0.90 -4.46
N PHE A 73 -7.09 0.15 -4.51
CA PHE A 73 -8.40 0.15 -3.88
C PHE A 73 -9.33 -0.90 -4.52
N SER A 74 -9.33 -1.04 -5.84
CA SER A 74 -10.10 -2.06 -6.58
C SER A 74 -9.67 -3.48 -6.20
N LEU A 75 -8.38 -3.67 -5.96
CA LEU A 75 -7.77 -4.90 -5.43
C LEU A 75 -8.04 -5.10 -3.93
N GLY A 76 -8.79 -4.20 -3.31
CA GLY A 76 -9.20 -4.30 -1.91
C GLY A 76 -8.06 -4.05 -0.91
N ALA A 77 -7.04 -3.29 -1.30
CA ALA A 77 -6.07 -2.74 -0.36
C ALA A 77 -6.78 -1.86 0.68
N HIS A 78 -6.27 -1.85 1.90
CA HIS A 78 -6.89 -1.13 3.00
C HIS A 78 -6.85 0.40 2.76
N PRO A 79 -8.00 1.09 2.70
CA PRO A 79 -8.07 2.51 2.31
C PRO A 79 -7.17 3.43 3.15
N PHE A 80 -7.12 3.17 4.46
CA PHE A 80 -6.28 3.95 5.37
C PHE A 80 -4.78 3.80 5.09
N LEU A 81 -4.30 2.58 4.80
CA LEU A 81 -2.87 2.33 4.54
C LEU A 81 -2.44 2.98 3.23
N THR A 82 -3.30 2.92 2.20
CA THR A 82 -3.05 3.64 0.96
C THR A 82 -3.06 5.15 1.18
N LEU A 83 -3.98 5.69 2.00
CA LEU A 83 -4.05 7.14 2.23
C LEU A 83 -2.82 7.67 2.99
N THR A 84 -2.44 7.03 4.11
CA THR A 84 -1.34 7.52 4.95
C THR A 84 -0.01 7.48 4.22
N LEU A 85 0.29 6.36 3.55
CA LEU A 85 1.53 6.22 2.80
C LEU A 85 1.62 7.23 1.65
N PHE A 86 0.54 7.44 0.91
CA PHE A 86 0.55 8.38 -0.21
C PHE A 86 0.60 9.84 0.25
N ILE A 87 0.03 10.18 1.39
CA ILE A 87 0.24 11.49 2.03
C ILE A 87 1.72 11.65 2.37
N ALA A 88 2.32 10.67 3.06
CA ALA A 88 3.73 10.69 3.43
C ALA A 88 4.64 10.85 2.20
N MET A 89 4.30 10.19 1.09
CA MET A 89 5.05 10.28 -0.15
C MET A 89 4.83 11.59 -0.89
N PHE A 90 3.63 12.15 -0.97
CA PHE A 90 3.36 13.20 -1.98
C PHE A 90 2.84 14.52 -1.44
N GLU A 91 2.27 14.59 -0.23
CA GLU A 91 1.63 15.82 0.27
C GLU A 91 2.57 17.03 0.23
N ARG A 92 3.85 16.82 0.53
CA ARG A 92 4.88 17.88 0.57
C ARG A 92 5.09 18.62 -0.75
N ASP A 93 4.64 18.05 -1.88
CA ASP A 93 4.74 18.67 -3.21
C ASP A 93 3.47 19.46 -3.60
N HIS A 94 2.50 19.57 -2.69
CA HIS A 94 1.18 20.13 -2.93
C HIS A 94 0.81 21.20 -1.90
N GLY A 95 -0.14 22.07 -2.25
CA GLY A 95 -0.72 23.04 -1.31
C GLY A 95 -1.59 22.37 -0.24
N PRO A 96 -2.04 23.12 0.79
CA PRO A 96 -2.79 22.58 1.91
C PRO A 96 -4.03 21.78 1.46
N LEU A 97 -4.05 20.49 1.80
CA LEU A 97 -5.10 19.52 1.46
C LEU A 97 -5.33 19.27 -0.04
N GLU A 98 -4.52 19.82 -0.94
CA GLU A 98 -4.70 19.65 -2.38
C GLU A 98 -4.57 18.17 -2.78
N TYR A 99 -3.56 17.48 -2.21
CA TYR A 99 -3.32 16.07 -2.49
C TYR A 99 -4.49 15.18 -2.05
N GLN A 100 -4.94 15.33 -0.80
CA GLN A 100 -6.02 14.53 -0.22
C GLN A 100 -7.35 14.74 -0.94
N LYS A 101 -7.66 15.98 -1.33
CA LYS A 101 -8.87 16.28 -2.13
C LYS A 101 -8.81 15.60 -3.49
N ALA A 102 -7.67 15.64 -4.17
CA ALA A 102 -7.49 14.98 -5.46
C ALA A 102 -7.54 13.44 -5.33
N PHE A 103 -6.94 12.88 -4.28
CA PHE A 103 -7.00 11.45 -3.95
C PHE A 103 -8.45 11.00 -3.72
N GLY A 104 -9.19 11.71 -2.86
CA GLY A 104 -10.60 11.42 -2.60
C GLY A 104 -11.48 11.54 -3.85
N ALA A 105 -11.24 12.56 -4.69
CA ALA A 105 -11.98 12.74 -5.94
C ALA A 105 -11.78 11.56 -6.91
N ARG A 106 -10.58 10.99 -6.98
CA ARG A 106 -10.31 9.81 -7.82
C ARG A 106 -11.04 8.56 -7.32
N LEU A 107 -11.24 8.43 -6.02
CA LEU A 107 -11.95 7.29 -5.40
C LEU A 107 -13.47 7.49 -5.29
N ALA A 108 -14.00 8.66 -5.65
CA ALA A 108 -15.40 9.02 -5.42
C ALA A 108 -16.43 8.12 -6.14
N HIS A 109 -15.99 7.30 -7.09
CA HIS A 109 -16.83 6.38 -7.85
C HIS A 109 -16.96 5.00 -7.17
N PHE A 110 -16.22 4.72 -6.10
CA PHE A 110 -16.40 3.50 -5.31
C PHE A 110 -17.55 3.66 -4.33
N GLU A 111 -18.46 2.69 -4.33
CA GLU A 111 -19.49 2.54 -3.30
C GLU A 111 -19.06 1.43 -2.32
N MET A 112 -18.93 1.79 -1.05
CA MET A 112 -18.69 0.83 0.03
C MET A 112 -19.97 0.67 0.84
N PRO A 113 -20.37 -0.56 1.21
CA PRO A 113 -21.50 -0.73 2.09
C PRO A 113 -21.21 -0.03 3.42
N TYR A 114 -22.11 0.86 3.84
CA TYR A 114 -22.01 1.43 5.17
C TYR A 114 -22.19 0.28 6.18
N PRO A 115 -21.30 0.13 7.17
CA PRO A 115 -21.44 -0.92 8.16
C PRO A 115 -22.80 -0.81 8.83
N ASP A 116 -23.56 -1.90 8.84
CA ASP A 116 -24.78 -1.96 9.65
C ASP A 116 -24.36 -2.02 11.12
N ILE A 117 -24.72 -0.98 11.87
CA ILE A 117 -24.45 -0.83 13.30
C ILE A 117 -25.70 -1.19 14.14
N ALA A 118 -26.77 -1.69 13.51
CA ALA A 118 -27.90 -2.23 14.23
C ALA A 118 -27.51 -3.59 14.84
N THR A 119 -27.27 -3.57 16.15
CA THR A 119 -27.12 -4.77 17.01
C THR A 119 -28.31 -4.92 17.92
#